data_AF-A0A4Q3FB75-F1
#
_entry.id   AF-A0A4Q3FB75-F1
#
_cell.length_a   1.000
_cell.length_b   1.000
_cell.length_c   1.000
_cell.angle_alpha   90.00
_cell.angle_beta   90.00
_cell.angle_gamma   90.00
#
_symmetry.space_group_name_H-M   'P 1'
#
loop_
_entity.id
_entity.type
_entity.pdbx_description
1 polymer ?
#
loop_
_entity_poly.entity_id
_entity_poly.type
_entity_poly.pdbx_seq_one_letter_code
_entity_poly.pdbx_strand_id
1 'polypeptide(L)'
;MRYFFVLILFLSYFFSAETSFCQADHPQQNQKPWNAKWIAAPSDNGLEYGVYYFRKNISINTKPASFNIYISADNRYKLYVNGTLVSLGPARGDTYFWNYETVDLAPYLKAGKNTVAALVWNEAQYRPEAQISVRTGLIIQGSSVNEEILNTNETWKCIKDEGHLPVPGYFFAASKGEMVDMNLAVKSDWTAANYSDSTWLKAANLLEGKLKGMAWGIDWALVPSTLPPREMIYQRIPKLRSAVGINVPPTFPQKKGPLTIPANTKAVLLLDQTFETNAYVT
;
A
#
# COMPACT_ATOMS: atom_id res chain seq x y z
N MET A 1 -61.74 -17.87 -1.64
CA MET A 1 -60.66 -18.04 -0.65
C MET A 1 -59.54 -19.00 -1.08
N ARG A 2 -59.84 -20.13 -1.75
CA ARG A 2 -58.83 -21.12 -2.19
C ARG A 2 -57.73 -20.55 -3.11
N TYR A 3 -58.09 -19.64 -4.02
CA TYR A 3 -57.14 -19.00 -4.95
C TYR A 3 -56.30 -17.88 -4.30
N PHE A 4 -56.77 -17.31 -3.19
CA PHE A 4 -56.06 -16.23 -2.49
C PHE A 4 -54.84 -16.76 -1.74
N PHE A 5 -54.98 -17.96 -1.15
CA PHE A 5 -53.86 -18.63 -0.47
C PHE A 5 -52.78 -19.11 -1.45
N VAL A 6 -53.16 -19.57 -2.65
CA VAL A 6 -52.21 -19.95 -3.70
C VAL A 6 -51.45 -18.74 -4.24
N LEU A 7 -52.11 -17.59 -4.38
CA LEU A 7 -51.49 -16.34 -4.81
C LEU A 7 -50.45 -15.83 -3.79
N ILE A 8 -50.77 -15.91 -2.50
CA ILE A 8 -49.85 -15.51 -1.41
C ILE A 8 -48.62 -16.42 -1.37
N LEU A 9 -48.81 -17.74 -1.52
CA LEU A 9 -47.71 -18.71 -1.58
C LEU A 9 -46.78 -18.47 -2.79
N PHE A 10 -47.34 -18.07 -3.94
CA PHE A 10 -46.56 -17.71 -5.12
C PHE A 10 -45.78 -16.40 -4.92
N LEU A 11 -46.39 -15.38 -4.31
CA LEU A 11 -45.69 -14.12 -4.01
C LEU A 11 -44.58 -14.28 -2.96
N SER A 12 -44.75 -15.16 -1.96
CA SER A 12 -43.69 -15.44 -0.97
C SER A 12 -42.49 -16.19 -1.56
N TYR A 13 -42.69 -16.94 -2.65
CA TYR A 13 -41.60 -17.61 -3.36
C TYR A 13 -40.76 -16.63 -4.20
N PHE A 14 -41.39 -15.57 -4.72
CA PHE A 14 -40.68 -14.49 -5.45
C PHE A 14 -39.95 -13.51 -4.53
N PHE A 15 -40.37 -13.36 -3.28
CA PHE A 15 -39.69 -12.49 -2.30
C PHE A 15 -38.55 -13.15 -1.52
N SER A 16 -38.37 -14.47 -1.65
CA SER A 16 -37.30 -15.21 -0.96
C SER A 16 -36.07 -15.48 -1.85
N ALA A 17 -35.94 -14.79 -2.98
CA ALA A 17 -34.70 -14.78 -3.74
C ALA A 17 -33.69 -13.88 -3.02
N GLU A 18 -33.20 -14.32 -1.86
CA GLU A 18 -31.94 -13.79 -1.37
C GLU A 18 -30.89 -14.10 -2.43
N THR A 19 -30.32 -13.05 -3.01
CA THR A 19 -29.07 -13.16 -3.76
C THR A 19 -28.03 -13.66 -2.77
N SER A 20 -27.85 -14.97 -2.72
CA SER A 20 -26.65 -15.55 -2.17
C SER A 20 -25.49 -14.95 -2.96
N PHE A 21 -24.72 -14.06 -2.33
CA PHE A 21 -23.39 -13.74 -2.80
C PHE A 21 -22.53 -14.98 -2.55
N CYS A 22 -22.71 -15.99 -3.40
CA CYS A 22 -21.68 -17.00 -3.58
C CYS A 22 -20.47 -16.24 -4.13
N GLN A 23 -19.30 -16.43 -3.52
CA GLN A 23 -18.06 -15.92 -4.07
C GLN A 23 -18.03 -16.35 -5.53
N ALA A 24 -18.02 -15.40 -6.46
CA ALA A 24 -17.78 -15.74 -7.85
C ALA A 24 -16.47 -16.52 -7.86
N ASP A 25 -16.52 -17.79 -8.29
CA ASP A 25 -15.32 -18.55 -8.61
C ASP A 25 -14.45 -17.59 -9.42
N HIS A 26 -13.33 -17.16 -8.86
CA HIS A 26 -12.37 -16.36 -9.61
C HIS A 26 -12.05 -17.21 -10.84
N PRO A 27 -12.50 -16.81 -12.05
CA PRO A 27 -12.35 -17.65 -13.22
C PRO A 27 -10.86 -17.95 -13.30
N GLN A 28 -10.50 -19.25 -13.31
CA GLN A 28 -9.12 -19.73 -13.32
C GLN A 28 -8.27 -18.75 -14.12
N GLN A 29 -7.59 -17.86 -13.39
CA GLN A 29 -6.96 -16.72 -14.01
C GLN A 29 -5.83 -17.33 -14.80
N ASN A 30 -6.01 -17.33 -16.12
CA ASN A 30 -5.21 -18.01 -17.12
C ASN A 30 -3.76 -18.01 -16.63
N GLN A 31 -3.27 -19.16 -16.15
CA GLN A 31 -2.09 -19.23 -15.28
C GLN A 31 -0.80 -19.08 -16.09
N LYS A 32 -0.71 -18.00 -16.85
CA LYS A 32 0.50 -17.60 -17.56
C LYS A 32 1.58 -17.38 -16.50
N PRO A 33 2.79 -17.93 -16.72
CA PRO A 33 3.94 -17.56 -15.91
C PRO A 33 4.08 -16.04 -15.83
N TRP A 34 4.40 -15.52 -14.65
CA TRP A 34 4.69 -14.11 -14.49
C TRP A 34 6.04 -13.79 -15.14
N ASN A 35 6.11 -12.62 -15.78
CA ASN A 35 7.32 -12.08 -16.38
C ASN A 35 8.06 -11.12 -15.42
N ALA A 36 7.40 -10.73 -14.33
CA ALA A 36 7.95 -9.87 -13.29
C ALA A 36 8.86 -10.63 -12.33
N LYS A 37 9.85 -9.92 -11.81
CA LYS A 37 10.80 -10.42 -10.81
C LYS A 37 10.53 -9.74 -9.48
N TRP A 38 10.73 -10.47 -8.39
CA TRP A 38 10.94 -9.85 -7.09
C TRP A 38 12.21 -9.00 -7.15
N ILE A 39 12.10 -7.74 -6.75
CA ILE A 39 13.21 -6.79 -6.72
C ILE A 39 13.43 -6.26 -5.30
N ALA A 40 14.68 -5.86 -5.01
CA ALA A 40 15.05 -5.25 -3.74
C ALA A 40 16.13 -4.17 -3.91
N ALA A 41 16.45 -3.48 -2.81
CA ALA A 41 17.63 -2.63 -2.75
C ALA A 41 18.90 -3.48 -3.01
N PRO A 42 19.83 -3.00 -3.86
CA PRO A 42 21.06 -3.73 -4.15
C PRO A 42 21.93 -3.85 -2.88
N SER A 43 22.62 -4.98 -2.74
CA SER A 43 23.53 -5.28 -1.62
C SER A 43 22.89 -5.30 -0.23
N ASP A 44 21.56 -5.35 -0.14
CA ASP A 44 20.81 -5.49 1.12
C ASP A 44 20.37 -6.97 1.30
N ASN A 45 20.53 -7.52 2.50
CA ASN A 45 20.12 -8.90 2.81
C ASN A 45 18.59 -9.05 2.93
N GLY A 46 17.86 -7.95 3.12
CA GLY A 46 16.42 -7.85 3.28
C GLY A 46 15.90 -8.38 4.62
N LEU A 47 16.76 -8.65 5.60
CA LEU A 47 16.38 -9.25 6.88
C LEU A 47 16.37 -8.25 8.05
N GLU A 48 16.95 -7.08 7.84
CA GLU A 48 17.06 -6.00 8.83
C GLU A 48 15.92 -4.99 8.71
N TYR A 49 15.76 -4.17 9.76
CA TYR A 49 14.78 -3.09 9.72
C TYR A 49 15.12 -2.13 8.58
N GLY A 50 14.12 -1.78 7.78
CA GLY A 50 14.32 -0.86 6.68
C GLY A 50 13.05 -0.39 6.01
N VAL A 51 13.16 0.81 5.45
CA VAL A 51 12.15 1.46 4.62
C VAL A 51 12.75 1.69 3.26
N TYR A 52 12.08 1.17 2.24
CA TYR A 52 12.62 1.08 0.90
C TYR A 52 11.69 1.75 -0.08
N TYR A 53 12.26 2.65 -0.87
CA TYR A 53 11.53 3.44 -1.83
C TYR A 53 11.86 2.91 -3.21
N PHE A 54 10.85 2.46 -3.94
CA PHE A 54 10.96 2.00 -5.31
C PHE A 54 10.26 2.97 -6.23
N ARG A 55 10.85 3.22 -7.41
CA ARG A 55 10.30 4.18 -8.36
C ARG A 55 10.59 3.79 -9.80
N LYS A 56 9.61 3.98 -10.67
CA LYS A 56 9.74 3.82 -12.12
C LYS A 56 8.91 4.85 -12.86
N ASN A 57 9.51 5.42 -13.89
CA ASN A 57 8.81 6.29 -14.83
C ASN A 57 8.42 5.47 -16.06
N ILE A 58 7.17 5.58 -16.49
CA ILE A 58 6.66 4.97 -17.72
C ILE A 58 6.07 6.05 -18.62
N SER A 59 6.05 5.81 -19.93
CA SER A 59 5.39 6.69 -20.89
C SER A 59 4.27 5.93 -21.58
N ILE A 60 3.07 6.52 -21.60
CA ILE A 60 1.88 5.91 -22.20
C ILE A 60 1.34 6.88 -23.25
N ASN A 61 1.11 6.39 -24.47
CA ASN A 61 0.71 7.25 -25.59
C ASN A 61 -0.66 7.91 -25.37
N THR A 62 -1.62 7.14 -24.86
CA THR A 62 -2.99 7.59 -24.56
C THR A 62 -3.40 7.09 -23.18
N LYS A 63 -4.29 7.82 -22.49
CA LYS A 63 -4.83 7.34 -21.21
C LYS A 63 -5.66 6.06 -21.49
N PRO A 64 -5.30 4.92 -20.88
CA PRO A 64 -6.03 3.68 -21.12
C PRO A 64 -7.38 3.68 -20.38
N ALA A 65 -8.32 2.87 -20.84
CA ALA A 65 -9.60 2.65 -20.14
C ALA A 65 -9.42 1.81 -18.86
N SER A 66 -8.45 0.89 -18.87
CA SER A 66 -8.03 0.06 -17.74
C SER A 66 -6.52 -0.16 -17.80
N PHE A 67 -5.85 -0.24 -16.66
CA PHE A 67 -4.44 -0.57 -16.53
C PHE A 67 -4.28 -1.45 -15.28
N ASN A 68 -4.62 -2.73 -15.42
CA ASN A 68 -4.66 -3.66 -14.29
C ASN A 68 -3.29 -4.26 -14.01
N ILE A 69 -2.89 -4.23 -12.74
CA ILE A 69 -1.66 -4.83 -12.25
C ILE A 69 -1.92 -5.77 -11.08
N TYR A 70 -1.01 -6.70 -10.85
CA TYR A 70 -0.91 -7.53 -9.66
C TYR A 70 0.30 -7.06 -8.85
N ILE A 71 0.10 -6.72 -7.58
CA ILE A 71 1.16 -6.17 -6.73
C ILE A 71 1.23 -6.90 -5.39
N SER A 72 2.45 -7.22 -4.97
CA SER A 72 2.75 -7.72 -3.63
C SER A 72 4.08 -7.15 -3.14
N ALA A 73 4.34 -7.27 -1.86
CA ALA A 73 5.60 -6.91 -1.23
C ALA A 73 5.85 -7.77 0.01
N ASP A 74 7.09 -7.79 0.46
CA ASP A 74 7.49 -8.31 1.75
C ASP A 74 8.16 -7.15 2.51
N ASN A 75 7.56 -6.60 3.58
CA ASN A 75 6.39 -7.12 4.30
C ASN A 75 5.09 -6.41 3.89
N ARG A 76 5.17 -5.10 3.63
CA ARG A 76 4.04 -4.20 3.35
C ARG A 76 4.42 -3.16 2.33
N TYR A 77 3.46 -2.72 1.51
CA TYR A 77 3.63 -1.62 0.57
C TYR A 77 2.57 -0.52 0.70
N LYS A 78 2.97 0.70 0.32
CA LYS A 78 2.08 1.79 -0.14
C LYS A 78 2.42 2.09 -1.60
N LEU A 79 1.44 2.01 -2.50
CA LEU A 79 1.60 2.25 -3.94
C LEU A 79 1.07 3.63 -4.32
N TYR A 80 1.86 4.38 -5.07
CA TYR A 80 1.54 5.73 -5.54
C TYR A 80 1.63 5.82 -7.06
N VAL A 81 0.73 6.60 -7.66
CA VAL A 81 0.80 6.99 -9.07
C VAL A 81 0.68 8.51 -9.14
N ASN A 82 1.68 9.16 -9.72
CA ASN A 82 1.75 10.62 -9.88
C ASN A 82 1.46 11.38 -8.56
N GLY A 83 1.96 10.87 -7.44
CA GLY A 83 1.76 11.44 -6.10
C GLY A 83 0.47 11.07 -5.39
N THR A 84 -0.44 10.34 -6.04
CA THR A 84 -1.69 9.88 -5.42
C THR A 84 -1.51 8.47 -4.86
N LEU A 85 -1.89 8.24 -3.61
CA LEU A 85 -1.94 6.90 -3.02
C LEU A 85 -3.06 6.08 -3.69
N VAL A 86 -2.70 4.91 -4.21
CA VAL A 86 -3.61 4.07 -5.01
C VAL A 86 -3.93 2.74 -4.31
N SER A 87 -2.96 2.12 -3.65
CA SER A 87 -3.15 0.83 -3.01
C SER A 87 -2.26 0.64 -1.78
N LEU A 88 -2.71 -0.23 -0.88
CA LEU A 88 -2.05 -0.63 0.36
C LEU A 88 -2.11 -2.14 0.46
N GLY A 89 -1.00 -2.79 0.80
CA GLY A 89 -1.01 -4.24 0.90
C GLY A 89 0.34 -4.84 1.27
N PRO A 90 0.58 -6.10 0.91
CA PRO A 90 -0.48 -7.08 0.62
C PRO A 90 -1.28 -7.40 1.89
N ALA A 91 -2.40 -8.13 1.78
CA ALA A 91 -2.99 -8.82 2.93
C ALA A 91 -1.97 -9.78 3.58
N ARG A 92 -2.04 -10.01 4.92
CA ARG A 92 -1.15 -11.00 5.56
C ARG A 92 -1.42 -12.38 5.01
N GLY A 93 -0.37 -13.18 4.91
CA GLY A 93 -0.43 -14.59 4.59
C GLY A 93 0.79 -15.29 5.16
N ASP A 94 1.02 -16.52 4.71
CA ASP A 94 2.24 -17.28 4.95
C ASP A 94 3.01 -17.46 3.63
N THR A 95 4.19 -18.08 3.68
CA THR A 95 5.03 -18.31 2.48
C THR A 95 4.33 -19.17 1.42
N TYR A 96 3.34 -19.98 1.80
CA TYR A 96 2.57 -20.85 0.92
C TYR A 96 1.26 -20.22 0.39
N PHE A 97 0.79 -19.14 1.00
CA PHE A 97 -0.36 -18.33 0.59
C PHE A 97 0.01 -16.84 0.62
N TRP A 98 0.91 -16.44 -0.28
CA TRP A 98 1.41 -15.07 -0.34
C TRP A 98 0.49 -14.19 -1.18
N ASN A 99 -0.26 -13.30 -0.55
CA ASN A 99 -1.27 -12.51 -1.25
C ASN A 99 -0.65 -11.48 -2.21
N TYR A 100 -1.28 -11.29 -3.36
CA TYR A 100 -1.13 -10.10 -4.20
C TYR A 100 -2.48 -9.41 -4.38
N GLU A 101 -2.46 -8.09 -4.51
CA GLU A 101 -3.65 -7.28 -4.80
C GLU A 101 -3.78 -7.06 -6.31
N THR A 102 -5.01 -7.03 -6.82
CA THR A 102 -5.30 -6.58 -8.20
C THR A 102 -5.75 -5.13 -8.16
N VAL A 103 -5.09 -4.27 -8.93
CA VAL A 103 -5.31 -2.81 -8.87
C VAL A 103 -5.39 -2.23 -10.28
N ASP A 104 -6.43 -1.45 -10.56
CA ASP A 104 -6.53 -0.65 -11.79
C ASP A 104 -5.87 0.72 -11.58
N LEU A 105 -4.81 0.99 -12.34
CA LEU A 105 -4.09 2.27 -12.30
C LEU A 105 -4.65 3.30 -13.29
N ALA A 106 -5.50 2.91 -14.24
CA ALA A 106 -6.00 3.81 -15.29
C ALA A 106 -6.57 5.13 -14.76
N PRO A 107 -7.34 5.17 -13.65
CA PRO A 107 -7.87 6.44 -13.12
C PRO A 107 -6.78 7.48 -12.81
N TYR A 108 -5.60 7.03 -12.39
CA TYR A 108 -4.49 7.85 -11.91
C TYR A 108 -3.42 8.14 -12.98
N LEU A 109 -3.54 7.50 -14.14
CA LEU A 109 -2.64 7.68 -15.28
C LEU A 109 -3.10 8.82 -16.20
N LYS A 110 -2.13 9.40 -16.91
CA LYS A 110 -2.33 10.40 -17.97
C LYS A 110 -1.56 10.01 -19.23
N ALA A 111 -1.89 10.61 -20.37
CA ALA A 111 -1.05 10.51 -21.56
C ALA A 111 0.34 11.15 -21.29
N GLY A 112 1.39 10.57 -21.88
CA GLY A 112 2.79 10.95 -21.67
C GLY A 112 3.41 10.29 -20.44
N LYS A 113 4.29 11.03 -19.76
CA LYS A 113 5.08 10.54 -18.63
C LYS A 113 4.22 10.38 -17.38
N ASN A 114 4.29 9.18 -16.79
CA ASN A 114 3.74 8.85 -15.49
C ASN A 114 4.84 8.32 -14.58
N THR A 115 4.65 8.53 -13.29
CA THR A 115 5.49 7.96 -12.26
C THR A 115 4.68 7.00 -11.43
N VAL A 116 5.22 5.80 -11.24
CA VAL A 116 4.74 4.84 -10.27
C VAL A 116 5.82 4.68 -9.20
N ALA A 117 5.40 4.75 -7.94
CA ALA A 117 6.31 4.69 -6.81
C ALA A 117 5.72 3.77 -5.73
N ALA A 118 6.55 2.99 -5.06
CA ALA A 118 6.13 2.09 -3.99
C ALA A 118 7.04 2.26 -2.78
N LEU A 119 6.45 2.41 -1.61
CA LEU A 119 7.15 2.37 -0.34
C LEU A 119 6.99 0.98 0.24
N VAL A 120 8.09 0.31 0.60
CA VAL A 120 8.07 -1.01 1.24
C VAL A 120 8.69 -0.93 2.63
N TRP A 121 7.98 -1.40 3.64
CA TRP A 121 8.45 -1.45 5.03
C TRP A 121 8.76 -2.89 5.44
N ASN A 122 9.93 -3.08 6.05
CA ASN A 122 10.28 -4.29 6.78
C ASN A 122 10.66 -3.92 8.22
N GLU A 123 9.87 -4.38 9.17
CA GLU A 123 10.13 -4.16 10.60
C GLU A 123 11.08 -5.22 11.20
N ALA A 124 11.50 -6.21 10.41
CA ALA A 124 12.45 -7.25 10.81
C ALA A 124 12.09 -7.89 12.15
N GLN A 125 13.02 -7.97 13.10
CA GLN A 125 12.79 -8.51 14.45
C GLN A 125 11.76 -7.73 15.29
N TYR A 126 11.37 -6.52 14.87
CA TYR A 126 10.37 -5.67 15.53
C TYR A 126 8.97 -5.85 14.96
N ARG A 127 8.82 -6.67 13.92
CA ARG A 127 7.52 -6.94 13.29
C ARG A 127 6.53 -7.58 14.28
N PRO A 128 5.22 -7.37 14.10
CA PRO A 128 4.22 -8.12 14.85
C PRO A 128 4.38 -9.62 14.67
N GLU A 129 4.09 -10.40 15.72
CA GLU A 129 4.28 -11.86 15.73
C GLU A 129 3.51 -12.55 14.58
N ALA A 130 2.35 -12.01 14.22
CA ALA A 130 1.54 -12.48 13.10
C ALA A 130 2.15 -12.20 11.70
N GLN A 131 3.29 -11.51 11.61
CA GLN A 131 3.95 -11.17 10.35
C GLN A 131 4.98 -12.22 9.96
N ILE A 132 4.59 -13.07 9.01
CA ILE A 132 5.49 -13.96 8.28
C ILE A 132 6.20 -13.16 7.20
N SER A 133 7.50 -13.39 7.05
CA SER A 133 8.39 -12.70 6.10
C SER A 133 9.52 -13.63 5.71
N VAL A 134 9.98 -13.53 4.46
CA VAL A 134 11.19 -14.18 3.97
C VAL A 134 12.32 -13.16 3.97
N ARG A 135 12.14 -12.04 3.26
CA ARG A 135 13.06 -10.90 3.17
C ARG A 135 12.39 -9.75 2.45
N THR A 136 12.86 -8.51 2.65
CA THR A 136 12.33 -7.34 1.93
C THR A 136 12.32 -7.54 0.41
N GLY A 137 11.18 -7.30 -0.23
CA GLY A 137 11.03 -7.34 -1.68
C GLY A 137 9.76 -6.66 -2.18
N LEU A 138 9.77 -6.27 -3.46
CA LEU A 138 8.61 -5.75 -4.21
C LEU A 138 8.40 -6.58 -5.47
N ILE A 139 7.14 -6.86 -5.81
CA ILE A 139 6.77 -7.39 -7.12
C ILE A 139 5.55 -6.69 -7.68
N ILE A 140 5.62 -6.31 -8.96
CA ILE A 140 4.50 -5.78 -9.74
C ILE A 140 4.50 -6.49 -11.08
N GLN A 141 3.37 -7.10 -11.44
CA GLN A 141 3.12 -7.78 -12.70
C GLN A 141 1.96 -7.09 -13.43
N GLY A 142 2.15 -6.74 -14.70
CA GLY A 142 1.06 -6.29 -15.57
C GLY A 142 0.10 -7.43 -15.89
N SER A 143 -1.20 -7.15 -15.96
CA SER A 143 -2.21 -8.15 -16.31
C SER A 143 -2.19 -8.57 -17.79
N SER A 144 -1.69 -7.71 -18.69
CA SER A 144 -1.46 -8.01 -20.10
C SER A 144 -0.12 -7.44 -20.58
N VAL A 145 0.25 -7.74 -21.83
CA VAL A 145 1.49 -7.26 -22.48
C VAL A 145 1.60 -5.72 -22.45
N ASN A 146 0.49 -5.00 -22.48
CA ASN A 146 0.50 -3.53 -22.42
C ASN A 146 0.91 -3.02 -21.03
N GLU A 147 0.46 -3.69 -19.96
CA GLU A 147 0.80 -3.32 -18.58
C GLU A 147 2.17 -3.87 -18.15
N GLU A 148 2.75 -4.83 -18.89
CA GLU A 148 4.07 -5.40 -18.60
C GLU A 148 5.21 -4.36 -18.66
N ILE A 149 4.98 -3.17 -19.27
CA ILE A 149 5.91 -2.03 -19.16
C ILE A 149 6.23 -1.66 -17.71
N LEU A 150 5.31 -1.92 -16.77
CA LEU A 150 5.47 -1.63 -15.36
C LEU A 150 6.13 -2.78 -14.56
N ASN A 151 6.32 -3.96 -15.17
CA ASN A 151 6.86 -5.12 -14.46
C ASN A 151 8.11 -4.78 -13.64
N THR A 152 8.20 -5.34 -12.43
CA THR A 152 9.37 -5.22 -11.58
C THR A 152 10.55 -5.98 -12.18
N ASN A 153 11.65 -5.26 -12.33
CA ASN A 153 12.96 -5.69 -12.84
C ASN A 153 13.98 -4.56 -12.58
N GLU A 154 15.20 -4.71 -13.09
CA GLU A 154 16.33 -3.75 -12.96
C GLU A 154 16.09 -2.36 -13.57
N THR A 155 14.98 -2.13 -14.28
CA THR A 155 14.61 -0.78 -14.76
C THR A 155 13.98 0.08 -13.66
N TRP A 156 13.53 -0.53 -12.56
CA TRP A 156 13.13 0.18 -11.36
C TRP A 156 14.35 0.73 -10.64
N LYS A 157 14.17 1.90 -10.03
CA LYS A 157 15.15 2.48 -9.11
C LYS A 157 14.71 2.23 -7.67
N CYS A 158 15.68 2.11 -6.77
CA CYS A 158 15.47 1.89 -5.36
C CYS A 158 16.46 2.68 -4.49
N ILE A 159 16.02 3.07 -3.31
CA ILE A 159 16.87 3.57 -2.23
C ILE A 159 16.35 3.04 -0.88
N LYS A 160 17.27 2.66 0.02
CA LYS A 160 16.94 2.46 1.44
C LYS A 160 16.99 3.81 2.13
N ASP A 161 15.98 4.10 2.93
CA ASP A 161 15.93 5.32 3.70
C ASP A 161 16.53 5.10 5.09
N GLU A 162 17.69 5.72 5.30
CA GLU A 162 18.47 5.64 6.53
C GLU A 162 17.89 6.49 7.67
N GLY A 163 16.87 7.32 7.39
CA GLY A 163 16.19 8.11 8.42
C GLY A 163 15.17 7.31 9.24
N HIS A 164 14.73 6.15 8.76
CA HIS A 164 13.71 5.35 9.42
C HIS A 164 14.33 4.28 10.30
N LEU A 165 14.00 4.31 11.59
CA LEU A 165 14.58 3.47 12.63
C LEU A 165 13.48 2.85 13.52
N PRO A 166 13.71 1.65 14.07
CA PRO A 166 12.79 1.07 15.04
C PRO A 166 12.85 1.84 16.36
N VAL A 167 11.72 1.96 17.05
CA VAL A 167 11.71 2.45 18.44
C VAL A 167 12.38 1.40 19.35
N PRO A 168 13.43 1.74 20.11
CA PRO A 168 14.15 0.77 20.93
C PRO A 168 13.29 0.07 21.98
N GLY A 169 13.66 -1.17 22.32
CA GLY A 169 13.02 -2.01 23.34
C GLY A 169 12.12 -3.10 22.75
N TYR A 170 11.75 -4.06 23.59
CA TYR A 170 10.98 -5.24 23.19
C TYR A 170 9.50 -5.12 23.54
N PHE A 171 8.63 -5.50 22.60
CA PHE A 171 7.22 -5.78 22.86
C PHE A 171 6.84 -7.06 22.10
N PHE A 172 6.30 -8.05 22.81
CA PHE A 172 6.18 -9.42 22.30
C PHE A 172 5.15 -9.61 21.20
N ALA A 173 4.17 -8.72 21.07
CA ALA A 173 3.05 -8.91 20.15
C ALA A 173 3.13 -8.05 18.88
N ALA A 174 3.79 -6.88 18.95
CA ALA A 174 3.76 -5.87 17.90
C ALA A 174 5.00 -4.97 17.92
N SER A 175 5.15 -4.19 16.85
CA SER A 175 6.10 -3.08 16.80
C SER A 175 5.74 -2.00 17.81
N LYS A 176 6.78 -1.35 18.37
CA LYS A 176 6.63 -0.18 19.25
C LYS A 176 6.43 1.13 18.49
N GLY A 177 6.37 1.05 17.17
CA GLY A 177 6.33 2.19 16.27
C GLY A 177 7.71 2.53 15.71
N GLU A 178 7.78 3.70 15.10
CA GLU A 178 8.91 4.15 14.30
C GLU A 178 9.50 5.45 14.85
N MET A 179 10.82 5.56 14.75
CA MET A 179 11.57 6.80 14.92
C MET A 179 12.05 7.27 13.54
N VAL A 180 11.85 8.56 13.23
CA VAL A 180 12.29 9.14 11.96
C VAL A 180 13.27 10.29 12.22
N ASP A 181 14.53 10.11 11.81
CA ASP A 181 15.50 11.19 11.70
C ASP A 181 15.33 11.92 10.36
N MET A 182 14.64 13.06 10.41
CA MET A 182 14.34 13.89 9.24
C MET A 182 15.59 14.50 8.57
N ASN A 183 16.77 14.47 9.21
CA ASN A 183 18.01 14.91 8.58
C ASN A 183 18.50 13.90 7.55
N LEU A 184 18.29 12.61 7.83
CA LEU A 184 18.71 11.47 7.03
C LEU A 184 17.59 10.97 6.10
N ALA A 185 16.33 11.18 6.49
CA ALA A 185 15.15 10.75 5.74
C ALA A 185 15.17 11.23 4.29
N VAL A 186 14.61 10.45 3.37
CA VAL A 186 14.45 10.85 1.97
C VAL A 186 13.59 12.12 1.93
N LYS A 187 14.18 13.20 1.41
CA LYS A 187 13.57 14.53 1.39
C LYS A 187 12.75 14.75 0.13
N SER A 188 11.84 15.72 0.21
CA SER A 188 10.96 16.17 -0.87
C SER A 188 9.91 15.11 -1.28
N ASP A 189 9.03 15.49 -2.20
CA ASP A 189 7.98 14.60 -2.70
C ASP A 189 8.54 13.60 -3.73
N TRP A 190 9.11 12.52 -3.21
CA TRP A 190 9.61 11.39 -4.00
C TRP A 190 8.53 10.64 -4.79
N THR A 191 7.24 10.95 -4.59
CA THR A 191 6.12 10.34 -5.34
C THR A 191 5.70 11.21 -6.54
N ALA A 192 6.10 12.48 -6.58
CA ALA A 192 5.78 13.42 -7.64
C ALA A 192 6.44 13.09 -8.98
N ALA A 193 5.83 13.47 -10.10
CA ALA A 193 6.31 13.14 -11.44
C ALA A 193 7.63 13.83 -11.85
N ASN A 194 7.95 14.96 -11.21
CA ASN A 194 9.13 15.78 -11.46
C ASN A 194 10.28 15.55 -10.47
N TYR A 195 10.15 14.61 -9.54
CA TYR A 195 11.23 14.25 -8.62
C TYR A 195 12.44 13.70 -9.38
N SER A 196 13.64 14.16 -9.01
CA SER A 196 14.90 13.67 -9.57
C SER A 196 15.40 12.46 -8.78
N ASP A 197 15.25 11.27 -9.37
CA ASP A 197 15.77 10.00 -8.85
C ASP A 197 17.17 9.66 -9.40
N SER A 198 17.95 10.68 -9.82
CA SER A 198 19.27 10.49 -10.46
C SER A 198 20.30 9.82 -9.54
N THR A 199 20.17 10.00 -8.23
CA THR A 199 21.06 9.41 -7.21
C THR A 199 20.62 8.02 -6.75
N TRP A 200 19.43 7.56 -7.16
CA TRP A 200 18.92 6.26 -6.75
C TRP A 200 19.55 5.15 -7.59
N LEU A 201 19.86 4.04 -6.95
CA LEU A 201 20.43 2.87 -7.61
C LEU A 201 19.34 2.11 -8.37
N LYS A 202 19.75 1.32 -9.37
CA LYS A 202 18.83 0.33 -9.95
C LYS A 202 18.51 -0.73 -8.91
N ALA A 203 17.26 -1.20 -8.89
CA ALA A 203 16.86 -2.30 -8.04
C ALA A 203 17.55 -3.60 -8.49
N ALA A 204 17.91 -4.45 -7.54
CA ALA A 204 18.47 -5.77 -7.81
C ALA A 204 17.34 -6.78 -8.03
N ASN A 205 17.51 -7.67 -9.01
CA ASN A 205 16.65 -8.84 -9.18
C ASN A 205 16.95 -9.87 -8.09
N LEU A 206 15.92 -10.39 -7.45
CA LEU A 206 16.02 -11.49 -6.49
C LEU A 206 15.66 -12.82 -7.15
N LEU A 207 14.38 -12.98 -7.50
CA LEU A 207 13.79 -14.24 -7.95
C LEU A 207 12.65 -13.94 -8.93
N GLU A 208 12.32 -14.91 -9.79
CA GLU A 208 11.13 -14.83 -10.63
C GLU A 208 9.85 -14.86 -9.79
N GLY A 209 8.82 -14.12 -10.18
CA GLY A 209 7.49 -14.22 -9.58
C GLY A 209 6.85 -15.57 -9.92
N LYS A 210 6.40 -16.31 -8.90
CA LYS A 210 5.78 -17.63 -9.10
C LYS A 210 4.44 -17.72 -8.40
N LEU A 211 3.41 -18.06 -9.18
CA LEU A 211 2.11 -18.44 -8.65
C LEU A 211 2.22 -19.76 -7.87
N LYS A 212 1.39 -19.88 -6.84
CA LYS A 212 1.27 -21.13 -6.07
C LYS A 212 0.99 -22.32 -6.99
N GLY A 213 1.72 -23.42 -6.77
CA GLY A 213 1.58 -24.66 -7.53
C GLY A 213 2.39 -24.74 -8.82
N MET A 214 3.10 -23.68 -9.21
CA MET A 214 3.86 -23.64 -10.47
C MET A 214 5.32 -24.10 -10.36
N ALA A 215 5.84 -24.27 -9.16
CA ALA A 215 7.19 -24.77 -8.93
C ALA A 215 7.33 -25.36 -7.52
N TRP A 216 8.41 -26.10 -7.34
CA TRP A 216 8.89 -26.53 -6.02
C TRP A 216 9.79 -25.46 -5.39
N GLY A 217 9.80 -25.37 -4.06
CA GLY A 217 10.66 -24.43 -3.32
C GLY A 217 10.38 -22.97 -3.65
N ILE A 218 9.13 -22.52 -3.51
CA ILE A 218 8.75 -21.13 -3.74
C ILE A 218 8.77 -20.38 -2.39
N ASP A 219 9.57 -19.32 -2.31
CA ASP A 219 9.66 -18.47 -1.11
C ASP A 219 8.37 -17.67 -0.87
N TRP A 220 7.81 -17.12 -1.95
CA TRP A 220 6.53 -16.39 -1.96
C TRP A 220 5.56 -17.04 -2.95
N ALA A 221 4.77 -18.03 -2.49
CA ALA A 221 3.79 -18.69 -3.34
C ALA A 221 2.57 -17.78 -3.57
N LEU A 222 2.59 -17.06 -4.68
CA LEU A 222 1.63 -15.98 -4.96
C LEU A 222 0.21 -16.51 -5.18
N VAL A 223 -0.75 -15.91 -4.48
CA VAL A 223 -2.19 -16.14 -4.60
C VAL A 223 -2.95 -14.80 -4.63
N PRO A 224 -4.08 -14.69 -5.34
CA PRO A 224 -4.89 -13.48 -5.29
C PRO A 224 -5.43 -13.26 -3.88
N SER A 225 -5.39 -12.00 -3.43
CA SER A 225 -6.02 -11.60 -2.18
C SER A 225 -7.53 -11.81 -2.25
N THR A 226 -8.10 -12.41 -1.22
CA THR A 226 -9.56 -12.62 -1.07
C THR A 226 -10.23 -11.49 -0.29
N LEU A 227 -9.43 -10.55 0.25
CA LEU A 227 -9.94 -9.42 1.00
C LEU A 227 -10.15 -8.21 0.09
N PRO A 228 -11.16 -7.36 0.38
CA PRO A 228 -11.29 -6.10 -0.33
C PRO A 228 -10.08 -5.20 -0.06
N PRO A 229 -9.74 -4.28 -1.00
CA PRO A 229 -8.67 -3.32 -0.81
C PRO A 229 -8.84 -2.51 0.49
N ARG A 230 -7.73 -2.29 1.19
CA ARG A 230 -7.75 -1.42 2.37
C ARG A 230 -7.96 0.04 1.94
N GLU A 231 -8.88 0.71 2.61
CA GLU A 231 -9.10 2.14 2.45
C GLU A 231 -8.21 2.96 3.38
N MET A 232 -7.80 4.15 2.92
CA MET A 232 -7.15 5.17 3.75
C MET A 232 -7.80 6.51 3.48
N ILE A 233 -8.42 7.07 4.51
CA ILE A 233 -9.14 8.34 4.43
C ILE A 233 -8.41 9.35 5.29
N TYR A 234 -7.98 10.46 4.69
CA TYR A 234 -7.40 11.57 5.45
C TYR A 234 -8.48 12.21 6.32
N GLN A 235 -8.26 12.20 7.64
CA GLN A 235 -9.13 12.84 8.62
C GLN A 235 -8.38 13.96 9.34
N ARG A 236 -8.89 15.18 9.23
CA ARG A 236 -8.32 16.34 9.89
C ARG A 236 -8.90 16.48 11.30
N ILE A 237 -8.08 16.90 12.25
CA ILE A 237 -8.55 17.17 13.61
C ILE A 237 -9.57 18.32 13.55
N PRO A 238 -10.79 18.14 14.09
CA PRO A 238 -11.84 19.13 13.98
C PRO A 238 -11.77 20.21 15.05
N LYS A 239 -11.14 19.95 16.22
CA LYS A 239 -11.23 20.88 17.35
C LYS A 239 -9.92 21.11 18.10
N LEU A 240 -9.68 22.38 18.40
CA LEU A 240 -8.74 22.85 19.41
C LEU A 240 -9.52 23.10 20.70
N ARG A 241 -9.15 22.44 21.80
CA ARG A 241 -9.79 22.61 23.10
C ARG A 241 -9.11 23.69 23.94
N SER A 242 -7.79 23.79 23.85
CA SER A 242 -7.03 24.84 24.51
C SER A 242 -5.73 25.16 23.77
N ALA A 243 -5.26 26.40 23.95
CA ALA A 243 -3.95 26.85 23.51
C ALA A 243 -3.33 27.71 24.62
N VAL A 244 -2.11 27.38 25.02
CA VAL A 244 -1.36 28.09 26.06
C VAL A 244 -0.02 28.49 25.48
N GLY A 245 0.40 29.74 25.71
CA GLY A 245 1.69 30.28 25.25
C GLY A 245 1.71 30.72 23.77
N ILE A 246 0.58 30.70 23.07
CA ILE A 246 0.47 31.12 21.67
C ILE A 246 -0.96 31.53 21.31
N ASN A 247 -1.09 32.48 20.37
CA ASN A 247 -2.37 32.80 19.73
C ASN A 247 -2.59 31.90 18.51
N VAL A 248 -3.76 31.26 18.47
CA VAL A 248 -4.09 30.29 17.42
C VAL A 248 -5.29 30.78 16.62
N PRO A 249 -5.26 30.71 15.27
CA PRO A 249 -6.41 31.09 14.45
C PRO A 249 -7.67 30.30 14.83
N PRO A 250 -8.86 30.92 14.87
CA PRO A 250 -10.10 30.22 15.24
C PRO A 250 -10.45 29.01 14.38
N THR A 251 -9.93 28.96 13.15
CA THR A 251 -10.16 27.87 12.20
C THR A 251 -9.19 26.70 12.35
N PHE A 252 -8.16 26.82 13.19
CA PHE A 252 -7.22 25.75 13.45
C PHE A 252 -7.77 24.81 14.55
N PRO A 253 -7.58 23.47 14.43
CA PRO A 253 -6.94 22.74 13.34
C PRO A 253 -7.87 22.40 12.17
N GLN A 254 -9.19 22.64 12.27
CA GLN A 254 -10.20 22.15 11.32
C GLN A 254 -9.91 22.51 9.86
N LYS A 255 -9.40 23.71 9.59
CA LYS A 255 -8.98 24.14 8.24
C LYS A 255 -7.46 24.18 8.12
N LYS A 256 -6.96 23.94 6.91
CA LYS A 256 -5.53 24.10 6.59
C LYS A 256 -5.18 25.59 6.62
N GLY A 257 -4.17 25.94 7.43
CA GLY A 257 -3.68 27.30 7.58
C GLY A 257 -2.37 27.31 8.36
N PRO A 258 -1.57 28.38 8.24
CA PRO A 258 -0.32 28.51 8.97
C PRO A 258 -0.57 28.70 10.48
N LEU A 259 0.31 28.12 11.29
CA LEU A 259 0.42 28.39 12.73
C LEU A 259 1.89 28.72 13.01
N THR A 260 2.16 29.96 13.41
CA THR A 260 3.53 30.43 13.64
C THR A 260 3.84 30.37 15.13
N ILE A 261 4.75 29.47 15.53
CA ILE A 261 5.28 29.41 16.88
C ILE A 261 6.54 30.30 16.94
N PRO A 262 6.54 31.41 17.70
CA PRO A 262 7.71 32.28 17.79
C PRO A 262 8.90 31.56 18.43
N ALA A 263 10.11 32.02 18.12
CA ALA A 263 11.33 31.50 18.73
C ALA A 263 11.27 31.62 20.27
N ASN A 264 11.93 30.69 20.97
CA ASN A 264 12.02 30.65 22.44
C ASN A 264 10.65 30.61 23.16
N THR A 265 9.61 30.09 22.50
CA THR A 265 8.26 29.98 23.08
C THR A 265 7.92 28.53 23.40
N LYS A 266 7.34 28.30 24.59
CA LYS A 266 6.69 27.02 24.93
C LYS A 266 5.19 27.15 24.67
N ALA A 267 4.71 26.49 23.63
CA ALA A 267 3.28 26.39 23.31
C ALA A 267 2.72 25.02 23.70
N VAL A 268 1.53 24.99 24.29
CA VAL A 268 0.80 23.75 24.60
C VAL A 268 -0.57 23.82 23.94
N LEU A 269 -0.89 22.86 23.07
CA LEU A 269 -2.16 22.78 22.35
C LEU A 269 -2.87 21.48 22.72
N LEU A 270 -4.13 21.56 23.13
CA LEU A 270 -4.97 20.38 23.33
C LEU A 270 -5.85 20.18 22.09
N LEU A 271 -5.52 19.16 21.31
CA LEU A 271 -6.21 18.78 20.09
C LEU A 271 -7.21 17.66 20.39
N ASP A 272 -8.41 17.72 19.81
CA ASP A 272 -9.44 16.72 20.02
C ASP A 272 -10.07 16.27 18.71
N GLN A 273 -9.99 14.96 18.44
CA GLN A 273 -10.59 14.33 17.26
C GLN A 273 -12.11 14.33 17.33
N THR A 274 -12.70 14.46 18.52
CA THR A 274 -14.16 14.46 18.81
C THR A 274 -14.89 13.15 18.52
N PHE A 275 -14.23 12.18 17.89
CA PHE A 275 -14.70 10.83 17.66
C PHE A 275 -13.51 9.87 17.68
N GLU A 276 -13.80 8.59 17.90
CA GLU A 276 -12.82 7.52 17.81
C GLU A 276 -12.82 6.92 16.41
N THR A 277 -11.65 6.81 15.80
CA THR A 277 -11.45 6.01 14.58
C THR A 277 -10.69 4.75 14.97
N ASN A 278 -11.39 3.63 15.07
CA ASN A 278 -10.76 2.33 15.31
C ASN A 278 -10.21 1.78 13.99
N ALA A 279 -9.06 2.31 13.57
CA ALA A 279 -8.34 1.89 12.38
C ALA A 279 -6.83 1.88 12.67
N TYR A 280 -6.07 1.16 11.85
CA TYR A 280 -4.61 1.22 11.88
C TYR A 280 -4.14 2.59 11.35
N VAL A 281 -3.65 3.45 12.24
CA VAL A 281 -2.92 4.66 11.87
C VAL A 281 -1.60 4.25 11.20
N THR A 282 -1.29 4.84 10.04
CA THR A 282 -0.07 4.57 9.25
C THR A 282 0.45 5.85 8.62
#